data_AF-A0A5B9QTP8-F1
#
_entry.id   AF-A0A5B9QTP8-F1
#
_cell.length_a   1.000
_cell.length_b   1.000
_cell.length_c   1.000
_cell.angle_alpha   90.00
_cell.angle_beta   90.00
_cell.angle_gamma   90.00
#
_symmetry.space_group_name_H-M   'P 1'
#
loop_
_entity.id
_entity.type
_entity.pdbx_description
1 polymer ?
#
loop_
_entity_poly.entity_id
_entity_poly.type
_entity_poly.pdbx_seq_one_letter_code
_entity_poly.pdbx_strand_id
1 'polypeptide(L)'
;MTNSDKPDSDTESVQSRGTAMSASTPAMRTGWWVLFALGLLAIGVIGAVLGVKMRRTQTAQTSLFFGPQTISALQSSTSLRLHLDDGESSASAASQPVDLSDIPGVGHLRHALLDERHYDWTTQQGEDIDSLVIAASQPDGSAGEWCTIELEGTPPGHAPIEPTQIRVELTEGWVGIPGGNGRVRLRERVAKALRSQVKMISNVDTARADAP
;
A
#
# COMPACT_ATOMS: atom_id res chain seq x y z
N MET A 1 2.81 28.08 110.32
CA MET A 1 1.44 28.48 109.95
C MET A 1 1.44 29.98 109.74
N THR A 2 1.49 30.42 108.48
CA THR A 2 1.37 31.83 108.09
C THR A 2 0.60 31.88 106.78
N ASN A 3 -0.65 32.31 106.87
CA ASN A 3 -1.56 32.59 105.76
C ASN A 3 -1.39 34.04 105.28
N SER A 4 -1.95 34.29 104.09
CA SER A 4 -2.38 35.59 103.55
C SER A 4 -1.31 36.57 103.08
N ASP A 5 -1.22 36.77 101.77
CA ASP A 5 -2.06 37.71 101.02
C ASP A 5 -1.35 38.06 99.71
N LYS A 6 -1.96 37.74 98.58
CA LYS A 6 -1.71 38.49 97.36
C LYS A 6 -2.96 38.48 96.50
N PRO A 7 -3.61 39.64 96.27
CA PRO A 7 -4.77 39.74 95.41
C PRO A 7 -4.35 39.78 93.94
N ASP A 8 -5.33 39.39 93.13
CA ASP A 8 -5.35 39.29 91.69
C ASP A 8 -5.04 40.62 90.98
N SER A 9 -4.43 40.50 89.81
CA SER A 9 -4.70 41.43 88.72
C SER A 9 -4.67 40.65 87.42
N ASP A 10 -5.87 40.23 87.02
CA ASP A 10 -6.22 39.84 85.67
C ASP A 10 -5.80 40.94 84.68
N THR A 11 -5.06 40.54 83.65
CA THR A 11 -5.12 41.22 82.35
C THR A 11 -5.15 40.18 81.24
N GLU A 12 -6.33 40.10 80.62
CA GLU A 12 -6.58 39.90 79.19
C GLU A 12 -5.91 38.74 78.46
N SER A 13 -6.72 37.70 78.32
CA SER A 13 -6.99 36.96 77.09
C SER A 13 -6.43 37.53 75.77
N VAL A 14 -5.56 36.77 75.11
CA VAL A 14 -5.68 36.52 73.66
C VAL A 14 -5.45 35.03 73.39
N GLN A 15 -6.56 34.31 73.26
CA GLN A 15 -6.61 33.06 72.51
C GLN A 15 -6.26 33.36 71.05
N SER A 16 -5.13 32.84 70.56
CA SER A 16 -4.93 32.63 69.12
C SER A 16 -4.92 31.13 68.85
N ARG A 17 -6.14 30.63 68.63
CA ARG A 17 -6.45 29.31 68.08
C ARG A 17 -6.57 29.47 66.57
N GLY A 18 -5.87 28.62 65.82
CA GLY A 18 -5.89 28.58 64.35
C GLY A 18 -4.78 29.45 63.76
N THR A 19 -4.04 29.04 62.72
CA THR A 19 -4.48 28.22 61.60
C THR A 19 -3.23 27.73 60.88
N ALA A 20 -3.23 26.44 60.52
CA ALA A 20 -2.41 25.79 59.50
C ALA A 20 -0.94 26.23 59.35
N MET A 21 -0.03 25.30 59.65
CA MET A 21 1.15 25.12 58.81
C MET A 21 0.68 25.09 57.36
N SER A 22 0.80 26.23 56.67
CA SER A 22 0.66 26.29 55.24
C SER A 22 1.88 25.57 54.69
N ALA A 23 1.75 24.26 54.52
CA ALA A 23 2.61 23.51 53.64
C ALA A 23 2.48 24.20 52.29
N SER A 24 3.47 25.04 51.97
CA SER A 24 3.63 25.61 50.65
C SER A 24 3.87 24.43 49.71
N THR A 25 2.80 23.83 49.21
CA THR A 25 2.86 22.89 48.10
C THR A 25 3.58 23.64 46.98
N PRO A 26 4.74 23.19 46.49
CA PRO A 26 5.44 23.87 45.42
C PRO A 26 4.65 23.65 44.13
N ALA A 27 3.60 24.45 43.92
CA ALA A 27 2.78 24.49 42.71
C ALA A 27 3.60 24.92 41.48
N MET A 28 4.87 25.31 41.66
CA MET A 28 5.75 25.80 40.60
C MET A 28 6.50 24.70 39.82
N ARG A 29 6.51 23.42 40.24
CA ARG A 29 7.16 22.34 39.44
C ARG A 29 6.20 21.46 38.65
N THR A 30 4.90 21.52 38.90
CA THR A 30 3.89 20.69 38.21
C THR A 30 3.59 21.21 36.79
N GLY A 31 3.66 22.52 36.56
CA GLY A 31 3.37 23.11 35.25
C GLY A 31 4.35 22.67 34.16
N TRP A 32 5.63 22.49 34.49
CA TRP A 32 6.63 22.05 33.52
C TRP A 32 6.43 20.59 33.09
N TRP A 33 6.05 19.70 34.01
CA TRP A 33 5.72 18.31 33.68
C TRP A 33 4.45 18.20 32.82
N VAL A 34 3.46 19.07 33.03
CA VAL A 34 2.27 19.14 32.18
C VAL A 34 2.64 19.59 30.76
N LEU A 35 3.51 20.59 30.61
CA LEU A 35 4.03 21.02 29.30
C LEU A 35 4.85 19.91 28.63
N PHE A 36 5.65 19.17 29.39
CA PHE A 36 6.44 18.06 28.86
C PHE A 36 5.56 16.89 28.40
N ALA A 37 4.53 16.55 29.18
CA ALA A 37 3.54 15.55 28.83
C ALA A 37 2.75 15.96 27.58
N LEU A 38 2.36 17.23 27.47
CA LEU A 38 1.69 17.78 26.29
C LEU A 38 2.61 17.77 25.06
N GLY A 39 3.90 18.08 25.24
CA GLY A 39 4.90 18.00 24.18
C GLY A 39 5.11 16.57 23.66
N LEU A 40 5.23 15.59 24.56
CA LEU A 40 5.33 14.18 24.20
C LEU A 40 4.06 13.67 23.50
N LEU A 41 2.88 14.09 23.95
CA LEU A 41 1.61 13.79 23.29
C LEU A 41 1.60 14.34 21.86
N ALA A 42 2.00 15.60 21.67
CA ALA A 42 2.05 16.22 20.35
C ALA A 42 3.02 15.50 19.42
N ILE A 43 4.22 15.13 19.90
CA ILE A 43 5.20 14.34 19.12
C ILE A 43 4.62 12.97 18.77
N GLY A 44 3.93 12.31 19.70
CA GLY A 44 3.27 11.02 19.44
C GLY A 44 2.20 11.12 18.36
N VAL A 45 1.35 12.15 18.39
CA VAL A 45 0.33 12.40 17.36
C VAL A 45 0.97 12.71 16.01
N ILE A 46 1.98 13.58 15.97
CA ILE A 46 2.72 13.91 14.75
C ILE A 46 3.38 12.65 14.18
N GLY A 47 4.04 11.86 15.03
CA GLY A 47 4.68 10.60 14.64
C GLY A 47 3.67 9.58 14.10
N ALA A 48 2.49 9.47 14.70
CA ALA A 48 1.41 8.61 14.21
C ALA A 48 0.88 9.08 12.85
N VAL A 49 0.64 10.38 12.68
CA VAL A 49 0.17 10.97 11.40
C VAL A 49 1.23 10.80 10.31
N LEU A 50 2.50 11.08 10.59
CA LEU A 50 3.60 10.85 9.65
C LEU A 50 3.74 9.37 9.31
N GLY A 51 3.65 8.47 10.30
CA GLY A 51 3.74 7.02 10.09
C GLY A 51 2.61 6.49 9.19
N VAL A 52 1.37 6.95 9.39
CA VAL A 52 0.24 6.58 8.53
C VAL A 52 0.41 7.16 7.12
N LYS A 53 0.88 8.41 7.00
CA LYS A 53 1.11 9.06 5.70
C LYS A 53 2.25 8.39 4.92
N MET A 54 3.28 7.91 5.60
CA MET A 54 4.41 7.19 5.00
C MET A 54 4.02 5.75 4.59
N ARG A 55 3.00 5.15 5.21
CA ARG A 55 2.43 3.86 4.77
C ARG A 55 1.42 4.01 3.62
N ARG A 56 0.63 5.09 3.59
CA ARG A 56 -0.41 5.32 2.57
C ARG A 56 0.10 5.81 1.21
N THR A 57 1.41 5.97 1.04
CA THR A 57 1.97 6.63 -0.15
C THR A 57 2.42 5.69 -1.26
N GLN A 58 2.53 4.38 -1.05
CA GLN A 58 3.18 3.47 -2.01
C GLN A 58 2.30 2.98 -3.19
N THR A 59 1.15 3.62 -3.42
CA THR A 59 0.27 3.32 -4.54
C THR A 59 -0.24 4.58 -5.23
N ALA A 60 0.31 5.75 -4.90
CA ALA A 60 -0.22 7.02 -5.41
C ALA A 60 0.06 7.14 -6.91
N GLN A 61 1.29 6.84 -7.34
CA GLN A 61 1.65 6.89 -8.75
C GLN A 61 0.97 5.78 -9.56
N THR A 62 0.97 4.55 -9.03
CA THR A 62 0.27 3.41 -9.62
C THR A 62 -1.22 3.69 -9.78
N SER A 63 -1.88 4.29 -8.77
CA SER A 63 -3.30 4.65 -8.85
C SER A 63 -3.60 5.77 -9.83
N LEU A 64 -2.69 6.73 -10.02
CA LEU A 64 -2.86 7.79 -11.01
C LEU A 64 -2.67 7.24 -12.43
N PHE A 65 -1.73 6.32 -12.62
CA PHE A 65 -1.43 5.74 -13.93
C PHE A 65 -2.49 4.72 -14.38
N PHE A 66 -2.81 3.73 -13.54
CA PHE A 66 -3.78 2.68 -13.88
C PHE A 66 -5.23 3.09 -13.63
N GLY A 67 -5.47 4.14 -12.83
CA GLY A 67 -6.80 4.55 -12.41
C GLY A 67 -7.37 3.74 -11.25
N PRO A 68 -8.38 4.28 -10.54
CA PRO A 68 -8.92 3.66 -9.34
C PRO A 68 -9.62 2.32 -9.60
N GLN A 69 -10.21 2.13 -10.79
CA GLN A 69 -10.90 0.89 -11.14
C GLN A 69 -9.92 -0.28 -11.27
N THR A 70 -8.83 -0.09 -12.00
CA THR A 70 -7.77 -1.10 -12.17
C THR A 70 -7.11 -1.47 -10.84
N ILE A 71 -6.87 -0.49 -9.97
CA ILE A 71 -6.34 -0.76 -8.62
C ILE A 71 -7.33 -1.59 -7.81
N SER A 72 -8.62 -1.24 -7.85
CA SER A 72 -9.67 -2.02 -7.19
C SER A 72 -9.70 -3.45 -7.72
N ALA A 73 -9.65 -3.64 -9.05
CA ALA A 73 -9.59 -4.94 -9.69
C ALA A 73 -8.35 -5.74 -9.27
N LEU A 74 -7.18 -5.11 -9.20
CA LEU A 74 -5.95 -5.77 -8.72
C LEU A 74 -6.03 -6.19 -7.25
N GLN A 75 -6.69 -5.39 -6.41
CA GLN A 75 -6.80 -5.66 -4.97
C GLN A 75 -7.89 -6.69 -4.63
N SER A 76 -8.97 -6.72 -5.40
CA SER A 76 -10.20 -7.42 -5.02
C SER A 76 -10.74 -8.38 -6.09
N SER A 77 -10.08 -8.56 -7.23
CA SER A 77 -10.50 -9.58 -8.21
C SER A 77 -10.57 -10.97 -7.58
N THR A 78 -11.65 -11.69 -7.85
CA THR A 78 -11.77 -13.11 -7.48
C THR A 78 -10.92 -13.97 -8.40
N SER A 79 -10.90 -13.63 -9.70
CA SER A 79 -10.21 -14.40 -10.74
C SER A 79 -9.18 -13.57 -11.47
N LEU A 80 -8.02 -14.19 -11.72
CA LEU A 80 -6.94 -13.59 -12.49
C LEU A 80 -6.57 -14.58 -13.59
N ARG A 81 -6.81 -14.21 -14.84
CA ARG A 81 -6.47 -15.03 -16.01
C ARG A 81 -5.25 -14.45 -16.69
N LEU A 82 -4.39 -15.31 -17.19
CA LEU A 82 -3.18 -14.92 -17.89
C LEU A 82 -3.18 -15.52 -19.29
N HIS A 83 -3.00 -14.66 -20.28
CA HIS A 83 -2.82 -15.03 -21.68
C HIS A 83 -1.37 -14.73 -22.07
N LEU A 84 -0.64 -15.74 -22.55
CA LEU A 84 0.64 -15.54 -23.19
C LEU A 84 0.40 -15.39 -24.69
N ASP A 85 0.87 -14.28 -25.24
CA ASP A 85 0.82 -14.02 -26.68
C ASP A 85 2.20 -14.38 -27.26
N ASP A 86 2.31 -15.54 -27.89
CA ASP A 86 3.58 -16.11 -28.37
C ASP A 86 4.08 -15.49 -29.70
N GLY A 87 3.66 -14.26 -30.03
CA GLY A 87 4.11 -13.51 -31.21
C GLY A 87 3.74 -14.10 -32.57
N GLU A 88 3.29 -15.36 -32.63
CA GLU A 88 2.73 -15.97 -33.83
C GLU A 88 1.27 -15.57 -33.96
N SER A 89 1.05 -14.63 -34.88
CA SER A 89 -0.25 -14.20 -35.39
C SER A 89 -1.22 -15.38 -35.52
N SER A 90 -2.10 -15.55 -34.54
CA SER A 90 -3.17 -16.53 -34.65
C SER A 90 -4.42 -16.06 -33.91
N ALA A 91 -5.22 -15.31 -34.63
CA ALA A 91 -6.68 -15.27 -34.47
C ALA A 91 -7.33 -16.67 -34.67
N SER A 92 -6.63 -17.78 -34.45
CA SER A 92 -7.13 -19.15 -34.65
C SER A 92 -6.63 -20.17 -33.63
N ALA A 93 -5.85 -19.78 -32.63
CA ALA A 93 -5.67 -20.57 -31.42
C ALA A 93 -5.50 -19.59 -30.26
N ALA A 94 -6.61 -19.13 -29.69
CA ALA A 94 -6.58 -18.47 -28.40
C ALA A 94 -5.90 -19.43 -27.42
N SER A 95 -4.65 -19.13 -27.07
CA SER A 95 -3.96 -19.82 -25.99
C SER A 95 -4.91 -19.84 -24.81
N GLN A 96 -5.21 -21.02 -24.26
CA GLN A 96 -6.25 -21.12 -23.23
C GLN A 96 -5.85 -20.21 -22.07
N PRO A 97 -6.73 -19.29 -21.63
CA PRO A 97 -6.41 -18.46 -20.49
C PRO A 97 -6.06 -19.34 -19.30
N VAL A 98 -4.84 -19.17 -18.77
CA VAL A 98 -4.44 -19.88 -17.57
C VAL A 98 -5.15 -19.20 -16.40
N ASP A 99 -6.10 -19.90 -15.79
CA ASP A 99 -6.76 -19.41 -14.58
C ASP A 99 -5.79 -19.55 -13.40
N LEU A 100 -5.37 -18.40 -12.87
CA LEU A 100 -4.43 -18.35 -11.77
C LEU A 100 -5.11 -18.35 -10.40
N SER A 101 -6.44 -18.36 -10.32
CA SER A 101 -7.20 -18.26 -9.07
C SER A 101 -6.75 -19.26 -7.99
N ASP A 102 -6.38 -20.48 -8.40
CA ASP A 102 -5.97 -21.58 -7.51
C ASP A 102 -4.44 -21.74 -7.40
N ILE A 103 -3.66 -20.92 -8.11
CA ILE A 103 -2.21 -21.08 -8.19
C ILE A 103 -1.52 -20.32 -7.04
N PRO A 104 -0.66 -20.99 -6.24
CA PRO A 104 0.10 -20.32 -5.20
C PRO A 104 1.10 -19.33 -5.84
N GLY A 105 0.99 -18.05 -5.49
CA GLY A 105 1.88 -17.01 -6.02
C GLY A 105 1.17 -15.80 -6.64
N VAL A 106 -0.14 -15.88 -6.88
CA VAL A 106 -0.93 -14.74 -7.41
C VAL A 106 -0.89 -13.52 -6.51
N GLY A 107 -0.83 -13.71 -5.19
CA GLY A 107 -0.64 -12.61 -4.25
C GLY A 107 0.64 -11.81 -4.51
N HIS A 108 1.73 -12.49 -4.89
CA HIS A 108 2.99 -11.83 -5.24
C HIS A 108 2.88 -11.09 -6.57
N LEU A 109 2.19 -11.66 -7.56
CA LEU A 109 1.94 -11.01 -8.85
C LEU A 109 1.11 -9.71 -8.66
N ARG A 110 0.01 -9.79 -7.90
CA ARG A 110 -0.82 -8.64 -7.56
C ARG A 110 -0.02 -7.57 -6.83
N HIS A 111 0.76 -7.98 -5.83
CA HIS A 111 1.62 -7.04 -5.12
C HIS A 111 2.69 -6.42 -6.03
N ALA A 112 3.25 -7.21 -6.95
CA ALA A 112 4.25 -6.74 -7.90
C ALA A 112 3.68 -5.62 -8.79
N LEU A 113 2.43 -5.75 -9.25
CA LEU A 113 1.74 -4.78 -10.08
C LEU A 113 1.18 -3.57 -9.29
N LEU A 114 0.95 -3.71 -7.99
CA LEU A 114 0.41 -2.62 -7.16
C LEU A 114 1.50 -1.70 -6.59
N ASP A 115 2.67 -2.23 -6.27
CA ASP A 115 3.73 -1.48 -5.60
C ASP A 115 4.42 -0.51 -6.57
N GLU A 116 4.29 0.79 -6.30
CA GLU A 116 4.86 1.83 -7.15
C GLU A 116 6.39 1.74 -7.27
N ARG A 117 7.09 1.12 -6.32
CA ARG A 117 8.56 0.99 -6.33
C ARG A 117 9.06 0.01 -7.38
N HIS A 118 8.18 -0.83 -7.91
CA HIS A 118 8.52 -1.80 -8.95
C HIS A 118 8.59 -1.20 -10.35
N TYR A 119 8.07 0.02 -10.50
CA TYR A 119 8.11 0.75 -11.75
C TYR A 119 9.29 1.72 -11.79
N ASP A 120 9.77 1.98 -13.00
CA ASP A 120 10.65 3.09 -13.29
C ASP A 120 9.83 4.24 -13.90
N TRP A 121 9.29 5.09 -13.05
CA TRP A 121 8.44 6.21 -13.44
C TRP A 121 9.15 7.25 -14.33
N THR A 122 10.48 7.22 -14.42
CA THR A 122 11.21 8.09 -15.37
C THR A 122 11.04 7.66 -16.82
N THR A 123 10.58 6.42 -17.04
CA THR A 123 10.34 5.84 -18.37
C THR A 123 8.89 5.96 -18.83
N GLN A 124 8.03 6.66 -18.08
CA GLN A 124 6.63 6.80 -18.45
C GLN A 124 6.49 7.49 -19.81
N GLN A 125 5.81 6.83 -20.73
CA GLN A 125 5.49 7.35 -22.06
C GLN A 125 3.97 7.49 -22.18
N GLY A 126 3.50 8.58 -22.80
CA GLY A 126 2.07 8.82 -23.02
C GLY A 126 1.48 8.01 -24.17
N GLU A 127 2.29 7.21 -24.86
CA GLU A 127 1.84 6.30 -25.90
C GLU A 127 1.24 5.04 -25.29
N ASP A 128 0.11 4.61 -25.85
CA ASP A 128 -0.56 3.38 -25.46
C ASP A 128 0.36 2.15 -25.64
N ILE A 129 0.20 1.15 -24.78
CA ILE A 129 0.92 -0.11 -24.87
C ILE A 129 0.59 -0.86 -26.16
N ASP A 130 -0.61 -0.69 -26.71
CA ASP A 130 -1.02 -1.33 -27.96
C ASP A 130 -0.19 -0.87 -29.16
N SER A 131 0.36 0.35 -29.11
CA SER A 131 1.29 0.82 -30.15
C SER A 131 2.58 0.00 -30.23
N LEU A 132 3.07 -0.54 -29.09
CA LEU A 132 4.21 -1.47 -29.08
C LEU A 132 3.84 -2.83 -29.66
N VAL A 133 2.63 -3.32 -29.39
CA VAL A 133 2.15 -4.60 -29.95
C VAL A 133 2.04 -4.51 -31.47
N ILE A 134 1.51 -3.40 -31.97
CA ILE A 134 1.42 -3.13 -33.42
C ILE A 134 2.82 -3.02 -34.03
N ALA A 135 3.77 -2.36 -33.36
CA ALA A 135 5.15 -2.26 -33.81
C ALA A 135 5.86 -3.62 -33.80
N ALA A 136 5.63 -4.45 -32.78
CA ALA A 136 6.21 -5.79 -32.67
C ALA A 136 5.64 -6.78 -33.70
N SER A 137 4.41 -6.55 -34.18
CA SER A 137 3.76 -7.34 -35.24
C SER A 137 4.29 -7.03 -36.64
N GLN A 138 5.17 -6.03 -36.82
CA GLN A 138 5.75 -5.71 -38.12
C GLN A 138 6.89 -6.68 -38.47
N PRO A 139 7.13 -6.98 -39.76
CA PRO A 139 8.11 -7.98 -40.20
C PRO A 139 9.57 -7.64 -39.85
N ASP A 140 9.87 -6.40 -39.49
CA ASP A 140 11.19 -5.91 -39.05
C ASP A 140 11.21 -5.56 -37.55
N GLY A 141 10.07 -5.78 -36.86
CA GLY A 141 9.92 -5.56 -35.43
C GLY A 141 10.47 -6.74 -34.64
N SER A 142 11.14 -6.45 -33.52
CA SER A 142 11.46 -7.51 -32.55
C SER A 142 10.14 -8.02 -31.95
N ALA A 143 9.79 -9.28 -32.23
CA ALA A 143 8.69 -9.96 -31.57
C ALA A 143 9.01 -10.09 -30.08
N GLY A 144 8.56 -9.13 -29.28
CA GLY A 144 8.64 -9.22 -27.82
C GLY A 144 7.74 -10.34 -27.32
N GLU A 145 8.13 -11.01 -26.23
CA GLU A 145 7.24 -11.93 -25.51
C GLU A 145 6.17 -11.09 -24.79
N TRP A 146 4.88 -11.34 -25.04
CA TRP A 146 3.78 -10.55 -24.47
C TRP A 146 2.92 -11.39 -23.51
N CYS A 147 2.37 -10.72 -22.50
CA CYS A 147 1.49 -11.31 -21.51
C CYS A 147 0.32 -10.35 -21.23
N THR A 148 -0.91 -10.84 -21.36
CA THR A 148 -2.12 -10.10 -21.00
C THR A 148 -2.73 -10.70 -19.74
N ILE A 149 -2.91 -9.88 -18.72
CA ILE A 149 -3.49 -10.25 -17.42
C ILE A 149 -4.92 -9.69 -17.39
N GLU A 150 -5.90 -10.58 -17.27
CA GLU A 150 -7.31 -10.21 -17.13
C GLU A 150 -7.74 -10.38 -15.68
N LEU A 151 -8.37 -9.34 -15.15
CA LEU A 151 -8.86 -9.28 -13.78
C LEU A 151 -10.39 -9.32 -13.83
N GLU A 152 -10.98 -10.36 -13.27
CA GLU A 152 -12.42 -10.59 -13.28
C GLU A 152 -12.92 -11.06 -11.90
N GLY A 153 -14.24 -11.09 -11.76
CA GLY A 153 -14.90 -11.67 -10.60
C GLY A 153 -14.99 -10.69 -9.43
N THR A 154 -16.19 -10.56 -8.91
CA THR A 154 -16.51 -9.70 -7.76
C THR A 154 -16.57 -10.54 -6.48
N PRO A 155 -15.87 -10.16 -5.41
CA PRO A 155 -15.98 -10.85 -4.14
C PRO A 155 -17.39 -10.72 -3.56
N PRO A 156 -17.89 -11.74 -2.82
CA PRO A 156 -19.15 -11.62 -2.12
C PRO A 156 -19.13 -10.42 -1.16
N GLY A 157 -20.15 -9.57 -1.23
CA GLY A 157 -20.28 -8.38 -0.38
C GLY A 157 -19.55 -7.12 -0.87
N HIS A 158 -18.95 -7.14 -2.07
CA HIS A 158 -18.30 -5.98 -2.69
C HIS A 158 -19.04 -5.51 -3.95
N ALA A 159 -18.78 -4.27 -4.37
CA ALA A 159 -19.35 -3.73 -5.60
C ALA A 159 -18.80 -4.46 -6.84
N PRO A 160 -19.59 -4.62 -7.92
CA PRO A 160 -19.14 -5.21 -9.16
C PRO A 160 -17.86 -4.57 -9.68
N ILE A 161 -16.85 -5.40 -9.98
CA ILE A 161 -15.59 -4.97 -10.57
C ILE A 161 -15.71 -5.07 -12.09
N GLU A 162 -15.38 -3.99 -12.80
CA GLU A 162 -15.30 -4.02 -14.27
C GLU A 162 -14.11 -4.87 -14.71
N PRO A 163 -14.30 -5.80 -15.67
CA PRO A 163 -13.21 -6.56 -16.26
C PRO A 163 -12.11 -5.63 -16.75
N THR A 164 -10.91 -5.80 -16.22
CA THR A 164 -9.77 -4.95 -16.54
C THR A 164 -8.64 -5.78 -17.09
N GLN A 165 -8.06 -5.32 -18.20
CA GLN A 165 -6.90 -5.96 -18.83
C GLN A 165 -5.64 -5.13 -18.57
N ILE A 166 -4.57 -5.80 -18.18
CA ILE A 166 -3.24 -5.22 -18.05
C ILE A 166 -2.32 -5.97 -18.99
N ARG A 167 -1.65 -5.24 -19.87
CA ARG A 167 -0.70 -5.83 -20.81
C ARG A 167 0.72 -5.60 -20.32
N VAL A 168 1.54 -6.63 -20.47
CA VAL A 168 2.93 -6.67 -20.04
C VAL A 168 3.79 -7.20 -21.19
N GLU A 169 4.79 -6.43 -21.57
CA GLU A 169 5.87 -6.84 -22.43
C GLU A 169 6.96 -7.47 -21.54
N LEU A 170 7.29 -8.74 -21.78
CA LEU A 170 8.12 -9.51 -20.87
C LEU A 170 9.62 -9.29 -21.10
N THR A 171 10.07 -8.79 -22.26
CA THR A 171 11.49 -8.66 -22.63
C THR A 171 12.16 -7.46 -21.98
N GLU A 172 11.54 -6.31 -22.08
CA GLU A 172 11.99 -5.02 -21.53
C GLU A 172 11.16 -4.58 -20.32
N GLY A 173 10.00 -5.22 -20.09
CA GLY A 173 9.18 -5.00 -18.91
C GLY A 173 8.19 -3.85 -19.04
N TRP A 174 7.75 -3.49 -20.24
CA TRP A 174 6.72 -2.46 -20.41
C TRP A 174 5.37 -2.92 -19.88
N VAL A 175 4.66 -2.04 -19.17
CA VAL A 175 3.33 -2.32 -18.61
C VAL A 175 2.39 -1.17 -18.92
N GLY A 176 1.14 -1.51 -19.22
CA GLY A 176 0.08 -0.55 -19.52
C GLY A 176 -1.30 -1.19 -19.57
N ILE A 177 -2.32 -0.35 -19.69
CA ILE A 177 -3.70 -0.77 -19.95
C ILE A 177 -3.95 -0.59 -21.45
N PRO A 178 -4.51 -1.58 -22.16
CA PRO A 178 -4.92 -1.41 -23.55
C PRO A 178 -5.89 -0.22 -23.72
N GLY A 179 -5.62 0.68 -24.65
CA GLY A 179 -6.40 1.93 -24.81
C GLY A 179 -6.21 2.95 -23.68
N GLY A 180 -5.21 2.75 -22.83
CA GLY A 180 -4.92 3.58 -21.67
C GLY A 180 -4.08 4.82 -21.98
N ASN A 181 -3.72 5.56 -20.93
CA ASN A 181 -3.02 6.85 -21.03
C ASN A 181 -1.50 6.75 -21.17
N GLY A 182 -0.96 5.55 -21.40
CA GLY A 182 0.47 5.37 -21.54
C GLY A 182 0.98 3.99 -21.17
N ARG A 183 2.32 3.92 -21.13
CA ARG A 183 3.09 2.75 -20.72
C ARG A 183 4.24 3.17 -19.81
N VAL A 184 4.65 2.28 -18.92
CA VAL A 184 5.78 2.48 -18.00
C VAL A 184 6.59 1.20 -17.90
N ARG A 185 7.92 1.28 -17.79
CA ARG A 185 8.73 0.08 -17.55
C ARG A 185 8.71 -0.34 -16.09
N LEU A 186 8.71 -1.65 -15.90
CA LEU A 186 9.15 -2.28 -14.66
C LEU A 186 10.66 -2.13 -14.52
N ARG A 187 11.11 -2.05 -13.28
CA ARG A 187 12.54 -2.15 -12.97
C ARG A 187 13.04 -3.53 -13.37
N GLU A 188 14.27 -3.61 -13.85
CA GLU A 188 14.90 -4.84 -14.38
C GLU A 188 14.73 -6.05 -13.46
N ARG A 189 14.96 -5.88 -12.15
CA ARG A 189 14.80 -6.96 -11.16
C ARG A 189 13.39 -7.53 -11.14
N VAL A 190 12.38 -6.67 -11.24
CA VAL A 190 10.96 -7.07 -11.18
C VAL A 190 10.55 -7.65 -12.52
N ALA A 191 10.94 -7.03 -13.64
CA ALA A 191 10.68 -7.57 -14.97
C ALA A 191 11.21 -9.01 -15.12
N LYS A 192 12.43 -9.27 -14.63
CA LYS A 192 13.02 -10.62 -14.62
C LYS A 192 12.24 -11.61 -13.74
N ALA A 193 11.84 -11.18 -12.54
CA ALA A 193 11.07 -12.02 -11.64
C ALA A 193 9.69 -12.36 -12.22
N LEU A 194 9.02 -11.35 -12.80
CA LEU A 194 7.73 -11.49 -13.46
C LEU A 194 7.82 -12.47 -14.64
N ARG A 195 8.79 -12.29 -15.54
CA ARG A 195 9.03 -13.22 -16.65
C ARG A 195 9.23 -14.65 -16.16
N SER A 196 10.06 -14.84 -15.13
CA SER A 196 10.29 -16.16 -14.54
C SER A 196 9.01 -16.78 -13.96
N GLN A 197 8.17 -15.96 -13.32
CA GLN A 197 6.91 -16.42 -12.74
C GLN A 197 5.92 -16.80 -13.83
N VAL A 198 5.77 -15.98 -14.86
CA VAL A 198 4.90 -16.25 -16.01
C VAL A 198 5.32 -17.54 -16.74
N LYS A 199 6.62 -17.73 -16.99
CA LYS A 199 7.14 -18.98 -17.59
C LYS A 199 6.93 -20.21 -16.70
N MET A 200 6.98 -20.04 -15.38
CA MET A 200 6.70 -21.15 -14.44
C MET A 200 5.23 -21.54 -14.50
N ILE A 201 4.33 -20.55 -14.53
CA ILE A 201 2.88 -20.75 -14.63
C ILE A 201 2.52 -21.46 -15.94
N SER A 202 3.04 -20.99 -17.08
CA SER A 202 2.74 -21.58 -18.38
C SER A 202 3.16 -23.05 -18.45
N ASN A 203 4.32 -23.39 -17.88
CA ASN A 203 4.82 -24.78 -17.86
C ASN A 203 3.95 -25.71 -17.01
N VAL A 204 3.36 -25.21 -15.92
CA VAL A 204 2.49 -26.01 -15.04
C VAL A 204 1.19 -26.38 -15.74
N ASP A 205 0.64 -25.46 -16.54
CA ASP A 205 -0.60 -25.72 -17.26
C ASP A 205 -0.41 -26.75 -18.37
N THR A 206 0.70 -26.68 -19.12
CA THR A 206 1.06 -27.71 -20.11
C THR A 206 1.19 -29.09 -19.45
N ALA A 207 1.86 -29.17 -18.29
CA ALA A 207 2.00 -30.43 -17.56
C ALA A 207 0.67 -31.00 -17.03
N ARG A 208 -0.32 -30.14 -16.76
CA ARG A 208 -1.66 -30.56 -16.34
C ARG A 208 -2.51 -31.00 -17.52
N ALA A 209 -2.38 -30.35 -18.67
CA ALA A 209 -3.05 -30.74 -19.91
C ALA A 209 -2.58 -32.11 -20.43
N ASP A 210 -1.30 -32.45 -20.20
CA ASP A 210 -0.70 -33.72 -20.61
C ASP A 210 -0.89 -34.88 -19.60
N ALA A 211 -1.53 -34.65 -18.46
CA ALA A 211 -1.81 -35.68 -17.47
C ALA A 211 -3.08 -36.50 -17.86
N PRO A 212 -3.01 -37.84 -17.90
CA PRO A 212 -4.07 -38.73 -18.41
C PRO A 212 -5.33 -38.82 -17.54
#